data_AF-A0A0M0W646-F1
#
_entry.id   AF-A0A0M0W646-F1
#
_cell.length_a   1.000
_cell.length_b   1.000
_cell.length_c   1.000
_cell.angle_alpha   90.00
_cell.angle_beta   90.00
_cell.angle_gamma   90.00
#
_symmetry.space_group_name_H-M   'P 1'
#
loop_
_entity.id
_entity.type
_entity.pdbx_description
1 polymer ?
#
loop_
_entity_poly.entity_id
_entity_poly.type
_entity_poly.pdbx_seq_one_letter_code
_entity_poly.pdbx_strand_id
1 'polypeptide(L)'
;MTYKISRLFSLEPNELLARPRVSYKISENVFDYIRENILIPNKLLKDDKIDYSFTLSFVVFDSELHKFFYETPFNTEENKFRPDTKPKIINGVKEVSIRVVSKKISAIIPPSDYADIVYDMFGSFLVASFSKKVTKEKMDELKKGLNYTYINSIPFPAPFEEQKYNADSSSYHKSIDFKAITEEIIIKDVYKKHFGF
;
A
#
# COMPACT_ATOMS: atom_id res chain seq x y z
N MET A 1 6.26 -20.63 -0.96
CA MET A 1 6.08 -19.22 -1.41
C MET A 1 6.68 -18.26 -0.38
N THR A 2 7.76 -17.56 -0.75
CA THR A 2 8.23 -16.36 -0.04
C THR A 2 7.54 -15.14 -0.65
N TYR A 3 7.24 -14.14 0.16
CA TYR A 3 6.69 -12.89 -0.34
C TYR A 3 7.34 -11.68 0.35
N LYS A 4 7.31 -10.54 -0.34
CA LYS A 4 7.70 -9.24 0.20
C LYS A 4 6.56 -8.25 -0.03
N ILE A 5 6.27 -7.42 0.97
CA ILE A 5 5.36 -6.28 0.84
C ILE A 5 6.16 -5.00 0.97
N SER A 6 6.06 -4.17 -0.06
CA SER A 6 6.68 -2.87 -0.17
C SER A 6 5.59 -1.80 -0.16
N ARG A 7 5.82 -0.69 0.53
CA ARG A 7 4.88 0.44 0.58
C ARG A 7 5.51 1.66 -0.04
N LEU A 8 4.81 2.24 -1.01
CA LEU A 8 5.26 3.38 -1.78
C LEU A 8 4.34 4.57 -1.48
N PHE A 9 4.96 5.71 -1.23
CA PHE A 9 4.31 7.01 -1.10
C PHE A 9 5.07 8.03 -1.95
N SER A 10 4.41 9.14 -2.26
CA SER A 10 5.06 10.27 -2.95
C SER A 10 6.24 10.82 -2.15
N LEU A 11 7.27 11.26 -2.87
CA LEU A 11 8.45 11.91 -2.31
C LEU A 11 8.36 13.44 -2.36
N GLU A 12 7.33 13.97 -3.04
CA GLU A 12 7.07 15.39 -3.06
C GLU A 12 6.83 15.88 -1.63
N PRO A 13 7.54 16.92 -1.14
CA PRO A 13 7.56 17.26 0.27
C PRO A 13 6.17 17.45 0.88
N ASN A 14 5.27 18.11 0.17
CA ASN A 14 3.92 18.39 0.65
C ASN A 14 3.06 17.12 0.75
N GLU A 15 3.29 16.14 -0.12
CA GLU A 15 2.57 14.87 -0.10
C GLU A 15 3.20 13.88 0.89
N LEU A 16 4.53 13.82 0.97
CA LEU A 16 5.28 12.98 1.90
C LEU A 16 4.76 13.09 3.33
N LEU A 17 4.43 14.32 3.76
CA LEU A 17 3.91 14.62 5.10
C LEU A 17 2.47 14.15 5.31
N ALA A 18 1.73 13.79 4.26
CA ALA A 18 0.41 13.18 4.33
C ALA A 18 0.46 11.65 4.39
N ARG A 19 1.64 11.03 4.34
CA ARG A 19 1.74 9.55 4.35
C ARG A 19 1.18 8.96 5.66
N PRO A 20 0.47 7.82 5.60
CA PRO A 20 0.01 7.11 6.78
C PRO A 20 1.13 6.81 7.78
N ARG A 21 0.95 7.21 9.04
CA ARG A 21 1.94 7.01 10.12
C ARG A 21 1.71 5.72 10.88
N VAL A 22 1.52 4.65 10.14
CA VAL A 22 1.13 3.33 10.66
C VAL A 22 2.29 2.34 10.49
N SER A 23 2.33 1.33 11.36
CA SER A 23 3.36 0.29 11.27
C SER A 23 3.17 -0.57 10.02
N TYR A 24 4.27 -0.97 9.40
CA TYR A 24 4.31 -1.92 8.28
C TYR A 24 3.64 -3.25 8.59
N LYS A 25 3.64 -3.63 9.88
CA LYS A 25 3.05 -4.87 10.38
C LYS A 25 1.56 -4.98 10.10
N ILE A 26 0.84 -3.86 9.94
CA ILE A 26 -0.58 -3.89 9.57
C ILE A 26 -0.75 -4.48 8.16
N SER A 27 0.08 -4.07 7.20
CA SER A 27 0.00 -4.61 5.83
C SER A 27 0.37 -6.09 5.76
N GLU A 28 1.38 -6.51 6.52
CA GLU A 28 1.75 -7.92 6.65
C GLU A 28 0.63 -8.74 7.28
N ASN A 29 0.06 -8.25 8.39
CA ASN A 29 -1.05 -8.92 9.07
C ASN A 29 -2.28 -9.09 8.16
N VAL A 30 -2.66 -8.05 7.42
CA VAL A 30 -3.76 -8.10 6.46
C VAL A 30 -3.46 -9.13 5.35
N PHE A 31 -2.24 -9.15 4.82
CA PHE A 31 -1.88 -10.09 3.77
C PHE A 31 -1.82 -11.54 4.28
N ASP A 32 -1.27 -11.78 5.47
CA ASP A 32 -1.23 -13.11 6.08
C ASP A 32 -2.64 -13.65 6.32
N TYR A 33 -3.55 -12.81 6.83
CA TYR A 33 -4.95 -13.18 6.99
C TYR A 33 -5.60 -13.59 5.66
N ILE A 34 -5.39 -12.82 4.58
CA ILE A 34 -5.85 -13.18 3.24
C ILE A 34 -5.18 -14.46 2.74
N ARG A 35 -3.89 -14.64 3.03
CA ARG A 35 -3.12 -15.81 2.61
C ARG A 35 -3.69 -17.09 3.20
N GLU A 36 -3.97 -17.09 4.50
CA GLU A 36 -4.51 -18.23 5.24
C GLU A 36 -5.93 -18.59 4.80
N ASN A 37 -6.76 -17.59 4.53
CA ASN A 37 -8.19 -17.80 4.29
C ASN A 37 -8.58 -17.85 2.80
N ILE A 38 -7.80 -17.25 1.91
CA ILE A 38 -8.06 -17.22 0.46
C ILE A 38 -6.96 -17.95 -0.31
N LEU A 39 -5.70 -17.58 -0.16
CA LEU A 39 -4.67 -18.06 -1.08
C LEU A 39 -4.39 -19.56 -0.91
N ILE A 40 -4.15 -20.00 0.32
CA ILE A 40 -3.85 -21.40 0.64
C ILE A 40 -5.04 -22.31 0.28
N PRO A 41 -6.28 -22.05 0.72
CA PRO A 41 -7.41 -22.95 0.45
C PRO A 41 -7.72 -23.05 -1.04
N ASN A 42 -7.63 -21.94 -1.78
CA ASN A 42 -7.99 -21.90 -3.20
C ASN A 42 -6.84 -22.28 -4.16
N LYS A 43 -5.70 -22.70 -3.59
CA LYS A 43 -4.48 -23.05 -4.34
C LYS A 43 -3.99 -21.91 -5.25
N LEU A 44 -4.01 -20.69 -4.73
CA LEU A 44 -3.55 -19.48 -5.43
C LEU A 44 -2.15 -19.12 -4.98
N LEU A 45 -1.37 -18.56 -5.91
CA LEU A 45 0.03 -18.12 -5.67
C LEU A 45 0.93 -19.21 -5.07
N LYS A 46 0.65 -20.49 -5.36
CA LYS A 46 1.34 -21.64 -4.76
C LYS A 46 2.63 -22.07 -5.46
N ASP A 47 3.11 -21.30 -6.43
CA ASP A 47 4.33 -21.69 -7.14
C ASP A 47 5.53 -21.49 -6.21
N ASP A 48 6.00 -22.58 -5.60
CA ASP A 48 7.16 -22.56 -4.71
C ASP A 48 8.47 -22.24 -5.44
N LYS A 49 8.44 -22.12 -6.78
CA LYS A 49 9.55 -21.65 -7.59
C LYS A 49 9.47 -20.16 -7.93
N ILE A 50 8.38 -19.48 -7.60
CA ILE A 50 8.16 -18.06 -7.89
C ILE A 50 7.90 -17.31 -6.59
N ASP A 51 8.83 -16.41 -6.25
CA ASP A 51 8.63 -15.47 -5.16
C ASP A 51 7.74 -14.31 -5.61
N TYR A 52 7.00 -13.71 -4.68
CA TYR A 52 6.11 -12.59 -4.96
C TYR A 52 6.58 -11.31 -4.28
N SER A 53 6.62 -10.21 -5.02
CA SER A 53 6.86 -8.87 -4.47
C SER A 53 5.64 -7.99 -4.73
N PHE A 54 4.95 -7.62 -3.67
CA PHE A 54 3.79 -6.72 -3.74
C PHE A 54 4.24 -5.29 -3.42
N THR A 55 3.91 -4.35 -4.28
CA THR A 55 4.08 -2.92 -4.04
C THR A 55 2.71 -2.26 -3.86
N LEU A 56 2.44 -1.77 -2.66
CA LEU A 56 1.25 -0.98 -2.33
C LEU A 56 1.59 0.50 -2.52
N SER A 57 1.03 1.13 -3.55
CA SER A 57 1.20 2.56 -3.84
C SER A 57 -0.01 3.34 -3.34
N PHE A 58 0.23 4.25 -2.40
CA PHE A 58 -0.80 5.12 -1.85
C PHE A 58 -0.67 6.52 -2.44
N VAL A 59 -1.81 7.09 -2.83
CA VAL A 59 -1.90 8.42 -3.43
C VAL A 59 -3.03 9.19 -2.76
N VAL A 60 -2.75 10.43 -2.33
CA VAL A 60 -3.76 11.34 -1.82
C VAL A 60 -4.65 11.80 -2.98
N PHE A 61 -5.96 11.77 -2.80
CA PHE A 61 -6.88 12.26 -3.82
C PHE A 61 -6.69 13.76 -4.06
N ASP A 62 -6.71 14.13 -5.34
CA ASP A 62 -6.64 15.49 -5.86
C ASP A 62 -7.63 15.58 -7.02
N SER A 63 -8.61 16.48 -6.92
CA SER A 63 -9.69 16.60 -7.91
C SER A 63 -9.23 17.13 -9.27
N GLU A 64 -8.12 17.87 -9.32
CA GLU A 64 -7.58 18.40 -10.57
C GLU A 64 -6.82 17.34 -11.35
N LEU A 65 -6.11 16.46 -10.65
CA LEU A 65 -5.31 15.38 -11.25
C LEU A 65 -6.13 14.11 -11.49
N HIS A 66 -7.06 13.77 -10.59
CA HIS A 66 -7.71 12.46 -10.57
C HIS A 66 -9.14 12.52 -11.11
N LYS A 67 -9.25 12.76 -12.42
CA LYS A 67 -10.52 12.89 -13.14
C LYS A 67 -11.06 11.56 -13.69
N PHE A 68 -10.19 10.56 -13.89
CA PHE A 68 -10.54 9.28 -14.50
C PHE A 68 -9.95 8.11 -13.72
N PHE A 69 -10.74 7.06 -13.52
CA PHE A 69 -10.34 5.87 -12.78
C PHE A 69 -10.66 4.60 -13.56
N TYR A 70 -9.88 3.56 -13.28
CA TYR A 70 -10.19 2.22 -13.73
C TYR A 70 -11.35 1.66 -12.90
N GLU A 71 -12.31 0.99 -13.54
CA GLU A 71 -13.42 0.39 -12.83
C GLU A 71 -13.04 -0.95 -12.19
N THR A 72 -13.34 -1.08 -10.91
CA THR A 72 -13.16 -2.30 -10.13
C THR A 72 -14.28 -2.43 -9.11
N PRO A 73 -14.74 -3.64 -8.78
CA PRO A 73 -15.77 -3.86 -7.76
C PRO A 73 -15.43 -3.28 -6.38
N PHE A 74 -14.16 -2.95 -6.12
CA PHE A 74 -13.71 -2.34 -4.87
C PHE A 74 -13.76 -0.82 -4.87
N ASN A 75 -14.02 -0.16 -6.01
CA ASN A 75 -14.14 1.28 -6.04
C ASN A 75 -15.28 1.76 -5.14
N THR A 76 -15.01 2.83 -4.39
CA THR A 76 -16.00 3.55 -3.59
C THR A 76 -15.96 5.03 -3.96
N GLU A 77 -16.77 5.86 -3.32
CA GLU A 77 -16.66 7.32 -3.48
C GLU A 77 -15.30 7.86 -2.98
N GLU A 78 -14.72 7.20 -1.98
CA GLU A 78 -13.50 7.66 -1.30
C GLU A 78 -12.23 7.01 -1.84
N ASN A 79 -12.31 5.76 -2.30
CA ASN A 79 -11.14 4.95 -2.68
C ASN A 79 -11.29 4.42 -4.10
N LYS A 80 -10.26 4.63 -4.91
CA LYS A 80 -10.16 4.16 -6.30
C LYS A 80 -8.95 3.26 -6.45
N PHE A 81 -9.17 2.00 -6.80
CA PHE A 81 -8.12 0.98 -6.83
C PHE A 81 -7.70 0.65 -8.26
N ARG A 82 -6.40 0.42 -8.45
CA ARG A 82 -5.82 0.03 -9.73
C ARG A 82 -4.77 -1.07 -9.49
N PRO A 83 -5.18 -2.34 -9.48
CA PRO A 83 -4.25 -3.46 -9.46
C PRO A 83 -3.61 -3.67 -10.83
N ASP A 84 -2.34 -4.04 -10.85
CA ASP A 84 -1.70 -4.59 -12.05
C ASP A 84 -2.18 -6.03 -12.28
N THR A 85 -2.86 -6.25 -13.39
CA THR A 85 -3.41 -7.56 -13.78
C THR A 85 -2.45 -8.38 -14.63
N LYS A 86 -1.32 -7.81 -15.05
CA LYS A 86 -0.29 -8.48 -15.86
C LYS A 86 1.11 -8.30 -15.22
N PRO A 87 1.28 -8.76 -13.97
CA PRO A 87 2.54 -8.64 -13.25
C PRO A 87 3.69 -9.33 -14.00
N LYS A 88 4.83 -8.64 -14.06
CA LYS A 88 6.05 -9.15 -14.73
C LYS A 88 6.81 -10.09 -13.80
N ILE A 89 7.60 -10.98 -14.39
CA ILE A 89 8.60 -11.76 -13.67
C ILE A 89 9.96 -11.13 -13.96
N ILE A 90 10.65 -10.69 -12.91
CA ILE A 90 11.98 -10.07 -12.98
C ILE A 90 12.88 -10.85 -12.03
N ASN A 91 13.98 -11.41 -12.54
CA ASN A 91 14.95 -12.18 -11.76
C ASN A 91 14.30 -13.30 -10.89
N GLY A 92 13.28 -13.99 -11.43
CA GLY A 92 12.58 -15.05 -10.72
C GLY A 92 11.50 -14.58 -9.73
N VAL A 93 11.33 -13.27 -9.55
CA VAL A 93 10.31 -12.68 -8.68
C VAL A 93 9.16 -12.14 -9.51
N LYS A 94 7.93 -12.47 -9.15
CA LYS A 94 6.73 -11.91 -9.74
C LYS A 94 6.36 -10.61 -9.03
N GLU A 95 6.50 -9.48 -9.73
CA GLU A 95 6.24 -8.16 -9.19
C GLU A 95 4.80 -7.72 -9.45
N VAL A 96 4.06 -7.47 -8.38
CA VAL A 96 2.67 -7.04 -8.40
C VAL A 96 2.58 -5.64 -7.83
N SER A 97 2.13 -4.67 -8.63
CA SER A 97 1.85 -3.32 -8.15
C SER A 97 0.35 -3.14 -7.97
N ILE A 98 -0.05 -2.56 -6.84
CA ILE A 98 -1.43 -2.21 -6.55
C ILE A 98 -1.43 -0.75 -6.11
N ARG A 99 -2.16 0.10 -6.84
CA ARG A 99 -2.31 1.52 -6.51
C ARG A 99 -3.68 1.78 -5.91
N VAL A 100 -3.73 2.67 -4.92
CA VAL A 100 -4.96 3.30 -4.45
C VAL A 100 -4.82 4.82 -4.51
N VAL A 101 -5.84 5.48 -5.06
CA VAL A 101 -6.08 6.91 -4.88
C VAL A 101 -7.21 7.06 -3.87
N SER A 102 -6.97 7.79 -2.78
CA SER A 102 -7.90 7.81 -1.65
C SER A 102 -8.06 9.20 -1.04
N LYS A 103 -9.30 9.54 -0.69
CA LYS A 103 -9.64 10.71 0.14
C LYS A 103 -9.31 10.50 1.62
N LYS A 104 -9.12 9.25 2.08
CA LYS A 104 -8.91 8.89 3.48
C LYS A 104 -7.43 8.86 3.89
N ILE A 105 -6.53 8.75 2.91
CA ILE A 105 -5.10 8.69 3.14
C ILE A 105 -4.62 10.03 3.72
N SER A 106 -4.10 9.97 4.94
CA SER A 106 -3.54 11.10 5.67
C SER A 106 -2.56 10.62 6.73
N ALA A 107 -1.77 11.53 7.30
CA ALA A 107 -0.84 11.23 8.39
C ALA A 107 -1.51 10.85 9.71
N ILE A 108 -2.82 11.06 9.83
CA ILE A 108 -3.62 10.75 11.01
C ILE A 108 -4.68 9.67 10.74
N ILE A 109 -4.58 8.95 9.61
CA ILE A 109 -5.51 7.87 9.28
C ILE A 109 -5.56 6.83 10.41
N PRO A 110 -6.76 6.43 10.89
CA PRO A 110 -6.89 5.36 11.87
C PRO A 110 -6.25 4.06 11.37
N PRO A 111 -5.56 3.28 12.23
CA PRO A 111 -5.01 1.98 11.85
C PRO A 111 -6.01 1.02 11.20
N SER A 112 -7.27 1.01 11.66
CA SER A 112 -8.36 0.23 11.07
C SER A 112 -8.68 0.65 9.64
N ASP A 113 -8.81 1.95 9.37
CA ASP A 113 -9.15 2.48 8.05
C ASP A 113 -8.00 2.21 7.06
N TYR A 114 -6.76 2.32 7.53
CA TYR A 114 -5.61 1.92 6.75
C TYR A 114 -5.63 0.42 6.42
N ALA A 115 -5.92 -0.44 7.40
CA ALA A 115 -6.03 -1.87 7.19
C ALA A 115 -7.13 -2.21 6.18
N ASP A 116 -8.28 -1.54 6.25
CA ASP A 116 -9.38 -1.69 5.32
C ASP A 116 -8.99 -1.35 3.88
N ILE A 117 -8.25 -0.25 3.69
CA ILE A 117 -7.72 0.14 2.37
C ILE A 117 -6.74 -0.92 1.86
N VAL A 118 -5.81 -1.37 2.69
CA VAL A 118 -4.83 -2.40 2.30
C VAL A 118 -5.51 -3.73 1.94
N TYR A 119 -6.54 -4.11 2.69
CA TYR A 119 -7.34 -5.30 2.41
C TYR A 119 -8.00 -5.17 1.03
N ASP A 120 -8.62 -4.03 0.75
CA ASP A 120 -9.31 -3.77 -0.53
C ASP A 120 -8.31 -3.65 -1.70
N MET A 121 -7.09 -3.18 -1.46
CA MET A 121 -5.99 -3.24 -2.45
C MET A 121 -5.74 -4.69 -2.86
N PHE A 122 -5.46 -5.59 -1.91
CA PHE A 122 -5.26 -7.01 -2.22
C PHE A 122 -6.51 -7.67 -2.81
N GLY A 123 -7.69 -7.37 -2.28
CA GLY A 123 -8.97 -7.85 -2.81
C GLY A 123 -9.17 -7.47 -4.27
N SER A 124 -8.89 -6.22 -4.64
CA SER A 124 -8.99 -5.75 -6.02
C SER A 124 -8.09 -6.54 -6.96
N PHE A 125 -6.85 -6.82 -6.55
CA PHE A 125 -5.91 -7.63 -7.33
C PHE A 125 -6.38 -9.09 -7.46
N LEU A 126 -6.84 -9.69 -6.37
CA LEU A 126 -7.25 -11.10 -6.35
C LEU A 126 -8.51 -11.34 -7.17
N VAL A 127 -9.51 -10.47 -7.06
CA VAL A 127 -10.73 -10.57 -7.88
C VAL A 127 -10.41 -10.33 -9.35
N ALA A 128 -9.56 -9.35 -9.68
CA ALA A 128 -9.17 -9.09 -11.07
C ALA A 128 -8.36 -10.25 -11.68
N SER A 129 -7.51 -10.91 -10.89
CA SER A 129 -6.59 -11.95 -11.37
C SER A 129 -7.18 -13.37 -11.30
N PHE A 130 -8.12 -13.62 -10.38
CA PHE A 130 -8.62 -14.95 -10.05
C PHE A 130 -10.15 -14.97 -9.88
N SER A 131 -10.88 -14.18 -10.69
CA SER A 131 -12.35 -14.04 -10.63
C SER A 131 -13.15 -15.35 -10.61
N LYS A 132 -12.59 -16.44 -11.16
CA LYS A 132 -13.20 -17.79 -11.11
C LYS A 132 -13.19 -18.45 -9.72
N LYS A 133 -12.35 -17.97 -8.80
CA LYS A 133 -12.11 -18.54 -7.46
C LYS A 133 -12.32 -17.54 -6.33
N VAL A 134 -12.20 -16.25 -6.63
CA VAL A 134 -12.30 -15.15 -5.67
C VAL A 134 -13.30 -14.14 -6.22
N THR A 135 -14.35 -13.86 -5.45
CA THR A 135 -15.36 -12.85 -5.77
C THR A 135 -15.33 -11.71 -4.75
N LYS A 136 -15.94 -10.57 -5.08
CA LYS A 136 -16.02 -9.42 -4.18
C LYS A 136 -16.78 -9.77 -2.91
N GLU A 137 -17.88 -10.50 -3.04
CA GLU A 137 -18.75 -10.90 -1.93
C GLU A 137 -18.00 -11.79 -0.93
N LYS A 138 -17.19 -12.73 -1.44
CA LYS A 138 -16.33 -13.58 -0.60
C LYS A 138 -15.27 -12.76 0.13
N MET A 139 -14.68 -11.77 -0.54
CA MET A 139 -13.70 -10.86 0.09
C MET A 139 -14.37 -10.00 1.15
N ASP A 140 -15.57 -9.48 0.92
CA ASP A 140 -16.31 -8.66 1.89
C ASP A 140 -16.71 -9.43 3.13
N GLU A 141 -17.20 -10.66 2.96
CA GLU A 141 -17.54 -11.51 4.09
C GLU A 141 -16.31 -11.82 4.93
N LEU A 142 -15.19 -12.17 4.29
CA LEU A 142 -13.95 -12.47 4.99
C LEU A 142 -13.37 -11.25 5.73
N LYS A 143 -13.53 -10.03 5.19
CA LYS A 143 -13.00 -8.79 5.78
C LYS A 143 -13.51 -8.58 7.21
N LYS A 144 -14.76 -8.96 7.48
CA LYS A 144 -15.40 -8.85 8.81
C LYS A 144 -14.63 -9.58 9.92
N GLY A 145 -13.85 -10.61 9.55
CA GLY A 145 -13.03 -11.39 10.49
C GLY A 145 -11.61 -10.86 10.70
N LEU A 146 -11.21 -9.73 10.08
CA LEU A 146 -9.93 -9.10 10.39
C LEU A 146 -9.82 -8.80 11.88
N ASN A 147 -8.64 -9.03 12.45
CA ASN A 147 -8.40 -8.80 13.87
C ASN A 147 -8.17 -7.30 14.15
N TYR A 148 -9.26 -6.52 14.12
CA TYR A 148 -9.22 -5.08 14.38
C TYR A 148 -8.72 -4.74 15.79
N THR A 149 -8.95 -5.62 16.77
CA THR A 149 -8.39 -5.47 18.12
C THR A 149 -6.87 -5.47 18.10
N TYR A 150 -6.26 -6.42 17.38
CA TYR A 150 -4.80 -6.43 17.19
C TYR A 150 -4.32 -5.22 16.39
N ILE A 151 -4.97 -4.91 15.26
CA ILE A 151 -4.60 -3.77 14.39
C ILE A 151 -4.57 -2.46 15.20
N ASN A 152 -5.60 -2.23 16.03
CA ASN A 152 -5.71 -1.02 16.85
C ASN A 152 -4.83 -1.05 18.11
N SER A 153 -4.28 -2.21 18.49
CA SER A 153 -3.31 -2.30 19.60
C SER A 153 -1.90 -1.85 19.21
N ILE A 154 -1.61 -1.77 17.90
CA ILE A 154 -0.31 -1.30 17.40
C ILE A 154 -0.17 0.20 17.68
N PRO A 155 0.97 0.65 18.25
CA PRO A 155 1.19 2.06 18.56
C PRO A 155 0.95 3.00 17.36
N PHE A 156 0.22 4.09 17.63
CA PHE A 156 -0.08 5.12 16.64
C PHE A 156 0.13 6.54 17.21
N PRO A 157 0.81 7.45 16.50
CA PRO A 157 1.55 7.20 15.26
C PRO A 157 2.72 6.23 15.49
N ALA A 158 2.96 5.36 14.51
CA ALA A 158 4.08 4.44 14.56
C ALA A 158 5.42 5.21 14.47
N PRO A 159 6.47 4.78 15.21
CA PRO A 159 7.81 5.31 15.05
C PRO A 159 8.27 5.25 13.59
N PHE A 160 9.10 6.21 13.16
CA PHE A 160 9.59 6.26 11.77
C PHE A 160 10.16 4.93 11.27
N GLU A 161 10.94 4.24 12.10
CA GLU A 161 11.58 2.97 11.73
C GLU A 161 10.60 1.78 11.61
N GLU A 162 9.39 1.94 12.17
CA GLU A 162 8.28 1.00 12.02
C GLU A 162 7.36 1.41 10.84
N GLN A 163 7.50 2.61 10.30
CA GLN A 163 6.73 3.05 9.13
C GLN A 163 7.29 2.54 7.80
N LYS A 164 8.56 2.11 7.70
CA LYS A 164 9.20 1.37 6.58
C LYS A 164 8.60 1.56 5.16
N TYR A 165 8.53 2.78 4.65
CA TYR A 165 8.25 3.03 3.24
C TYR A 165 9.51 2.83 2.39
N ASN A 166 9.36 2.42 1.13
CA ASN A 166 10.47 2.06 0.24
C ASN A 166 11.56 3.13 0.10
N ALA A 167 11.18 4.39 0.24
CA ALA A 167 12.05 5.55 0.03
C ALA A 167 12.55 6.18 1.34
N ASP A 168 12.30 5.56 2.50
CA ASP A 168 12.66 6.13 3.81
C ASP A 168 14.17 6.39 3.97
N SER A 169 15.00 5.60 3.28
CA SER A 169 16.47 5.75 3.27
C SER A 169 17.00 6.49 2.03
N SER A 170 16.11 7.05 1.21
CA SER A 170 16.49 7.74 -0.02
C SER A 170 16.65 9.25 0.18
N SER A 171 17.37 9.87 -0.74
CA SER A 171 17.41 11.30 -0.96
C SER A 171 16.97 11.62 -2.38
N TYR A 172 16.53 12.86 -2.62
CA TYR A 172 16.31 13.39 -3.95
C TYR A 172 16.94 14.77 -4.09
N HIS A 173 17.28 15.13 -5.33
CA HIS A 173 17.92 16.40 -5.64
C HIS A 173 16.86 17.35 -6.18
N LYS A 174 16.66 18.50 -5.52
CA LYS A 174 15.75 19.54 -6.00
C LYS A 174 16.55 20.59 -6.77
N SER A 175 16.19 20.81 -8.04
CA SER A 175 16.74 21.91 -8.84
C SER A 175 16.14 23.23 -8.38
N ILE A 176 16.99 24.24 -8.14
CA ILE A 176 16.57 25.59 -7.79
C ILE A 176 16.82 26.51 -9.00
N ASP A 177 15.77 27.18 -9.47
CA ASP A 177 15.80 28.24 -10.48
C ASP A 177 16.53 27.90 -11.80
N PHE A 178 16.32 26.70 -12.35
CA PHE A 178 16.96 26.22 -13.59
C PHE A 178 18.50 26.27 -13.58
N LYS A 179 19.11 26.56 -12.42
CA LYS A 179 20.54 26.48 -12.21
C LYS A 179 20.88 25.06 -11.78
N ALA A 180 22.07 24.60 -12.16
CA ALA A 180 22.60 23.28 -11.81
C ALA A 180 22.89 23.09 -10.31
N ILE A 181 22.41 24.00 -9.45
CA ILE A 181 22.50 23.86 -7.99
C ILE A 181 21.38 22.91 -7.58
N THR A 182 21.78 21.76 -7.06
CA THR A 182 20.88 20.76 -6.50
C THR A 182 21.09 20.71 -5.00
N GLU A 183 20.02 20.91 -4.23
CA GLU A 183 20.02 20.61 -2.80
C GLU A 183 19.63 19.14 -2.64
N GLU A 184 20.46 18.37 -1.92
CA GLU A 184 20.12 17.01 -1.52
C GLU A 184 19.13 17.06 -0.37
N ILE A 185 17.94 16.51 -0.58
CA ILE A 185 16.90 16.41 0.43
C ILE A 185 16.82 14.97 0.91
N ILE A 186 17.18 14.75 2.17
CA ILE A 186 17.09 13.45 2.83
C ILE A 186 15.67 13.27 3.38
N ILE A 187 14.94 12.27 2.86
CA ILE A 187 13.52 12.02 3.20
C ILE A 187 13.32 11.88 4.71
N LYS A 188 14.20 11.10 5.35
CA LYS A 188 14.19 10.85 6.79
C LYS A 188 14.27 12.16 7.59
N ASP A 189 15.14 13.08 7.19
CA ASP A 189 15.40 14.31 7.94
C ASP A 189 14.24 15.29 7.81
N VAL A 190 13.70 15.46 6.59
CA VAL A 190 12.48 16.25 6.37
C VAL A 190 11.35 15.75 7.26
N TYR A 191 11.17 14.44 7.28
CA TYR A 191 10.09 13.80 8.01
C TYR A 191 10.26 13.95 9.54
N LYS A 192 11.47 13.67 10.06
CA LYS A 192 11.78 13.80 11.48
C LYS A 192 11.63 15.23 11.97
N LYS A 193 12.14 16.20 11.19
CA LYS A 193 12.02 17.62 11.50
C LYS A 193 10.56 18.08 11.59
N HIS A 194 9.68 17.60 10.70
CA HIS A 194 8.28 18.00 10.70
C HIS A 194 7.50 17.43 11.90
N PHE A 195 7.69 16.14 12.21
CA PHE A 195 6.90 15.45 13.22
C PHE A 195 7.53 15.42 14.63
N GLY A 196 8.73 15.97 14.80
CA GLY A 196 9.39 16.08 16.11
C GLY A 196 9.89 14.75 16.68
N PHE A 197 10.41 13.88 15.83
CA PHE A 197 11.07 12.62 16.23
C PHE A 197 12.49 12.84 16.73
#